data_AF-A0A960HFG2-F1
#
_entry.id   AF-A0A960HFG2-F1
#
_cell.length_a   1.000
_cell.length_b   1.000
_cell.length_c   1.000
_cell.angle_alpha   90.00
_cell.angle_beta   90.00
_cell.angle_gamma   90.00
#
_symmetry.space_group_name_H-M   'P 1'
#
loop_
_entity.id
_entity.type
_entity.pdbx_description
1 polymer ?
#
loop_
_entity_poly.entity_id
_entity_poly.type
_entity_poly.pdbx_seq_one_letter_code
_entity_poly.pdbx_strand_id
1 'polypeptide(L)'
;MALAEELLRERLPESTVVRTGPLTIEARTGDRDLRRIDLTRVVADIGTWEEAEQRRHLDELFGEMLAGSSTTEWEDAKQRILPAVRGVAHMFDGLQFRPVADFLCATLVLDLPRTLHFVTAEHVQRWGVDHRQLDRAALANLLDTTPSIEIDAVGGVIRIEGSDVASSWALVPRMLFSISKPLGDFVVLVPEFRRLWLVSTASEEGLQRELQAALDLYVSSPRRLSPVPYRPTPVFVPWTPEAGRPCLRNVRRAVVTLATYSYAATRTMLAPALLRRGDDVWVANHMAIEEEPDGDIYSVATCERQVRRLLPKVDVVRLNDLDTGESMSVAWTDVERLAPGYLRPEPGEALAPRWRVDGWPDSSVLPALRSVAVKYTPPGGSP
;
A
#
# COMPACT_ATOMS: atom_id res chain seq x y z
N MET A 1 21.19 5.77 9.40
CA MET A 1 19.91 6.35 9.86
C MET A 1 20.08 7.32 11.02
N ALA A 2 20.71 6.94 12.15
CA ALA A 2 20.94 7.87 13.26
C ALA A 2 21.67 9.16 12.82
N LEU A 3 22.75 9.02 12.04
CA LEU A 3 23.48 10.14 11.43
C LEU A 3 22.59 11.03 10.55
N ALA A 4 21.67 10.44 9.77
CA ALA A 4 20.75 11.20 8.91
C ALA A 4 19.74 12.02 9.73
N GLU A 5 19.23 11.45 10.83
CA GLU A 5 18.34 12.17 11.75
C GLU A 5 19.07 13.31 12.48
N GLU A 6 20.31 13.08 12.91
CA GLU A 6 21.17 14.08 13.54
C GLU A 6 21.39 15.27 12.60
N LEU A 7 21.87 15.02 11.39
CA LEU A 7 22.11 16.07 10.38
C LEU A 7 20.85 16.86 10.04
N LEU A 8 19.69 16.20 9.95
CA LEU A 8 18.42 16.90 9.70
C LEU A 8 18.02 17.81 10.85
N ARG A 9 18.24 17.39 12.11
CA ARG A 9 18.01 18.26 13.28
C ARG A 9 18.97 19.44 13.30
N GLU A 10 20.23 19.25 12.90
CA GLU A 10 21.21 20.34 12.78
C GLU A 10 20.79 21.37 11.73
N ARG A 11 20.28 20.91 10.58
CA ARG A 11 19.88 21.78 9.45
C ARG A 11 18.51 22.42 9.63
N LEU A 12 17.62 21.78 10.37
CA LEU A 12 16.26 22.23 10.63
C LEU A 12 16.02 22.29 12.15
N PRO A 13 16.67 23.22 12.88
CA PRO A 13 16.60 23.27 14.35
C PRO A 13 15.18 23.52 14.86
N GLU A 14 14.34 24.19 14.06
CA GLU A 14 12.94 24.48 14.37
C GLU A 14 11.98 23.35 13.96
N SER A 15 12.49 22.24 13.41
CA SER A 15 11.68 21.11 12.96
C SER A 15 11.61 19.97 13.97
N THR A 16 10.45 19.34 14.04
CA THR A 16 10.35 18.00 14.63
C THR A 16 10.77 16.96 13.60
N VAL A 17 11.87 16.25 13.85
CA VAL A 17 12.40 15.19 12.96
C VAL A 17 12.05 13.82 13.55
N VAL A 18 11.24 13.03 12.83
CA VAL A 18 10.77 11.71 13.26
C VAL A 18 11.05 10.69 12.18
N ARG A 19 11.65 9.56 12.56
CA ARG A 19 11.76 8.39 11.68
C ARG A 19 10.40 7.70 11.57
N THR A 20 9.85 7.64 10.37
CA THR A 20 8.52 7.04 10.10
C THR A 20 8.60 5.71 9.36
N GLY A 21 9.79 5.28 8.97
CA GLY A 21 10.03 3.95 8.40
C GLY A 21 11.50 3.51 8.49
N PRO A 22 11.84 2.32 7.97
CA PRO A 22 13.21 1.81 7.99
C PRO A 22 14.22 2.78 7.37
N LEU A 23 13.87 3.41 6.25
CA LEU A 23 14.72 4.35 5.50
C LEU A 23 14.00 5.68 5.18
N THR A 24 13.03 6.06 6.01
CA THR A 24 12.21 7.26 5.79
C THR A 24 12.19 8.13 7.03
N ILE A 25 12.46 9.42 6.84
CA ILE A 25 12.42 10.45 7.88
C ILE A 25 11.40 11.50 7.48
N GLU A 26 10.59 11.95 8.43
CA GLU A 26 9.75 13.12 8.30
C GLU A 26 10.32 14.26 9.13
N ALA A 27 10.49 15.43 8.50
CA ALA A 27 10.80 16.68 9.18
C ALA A 27 9.59 17.61 9.07
N ARG A 28 9.12 18.12 10.20
CA ARG A 28 7.97 19.04 10.26
C ARG A 28 8.37 20.38 10.86
N THR A 29 8.25 21.46 10.09
CA THR A 29 8.41 22.85 10.57
C THR A 29 7.04 23.50 10.76
N GLY A 30 6.66 23.79 12.00
CA GLY A 30 5.33 24.32 12.32
C GLY A 30 4.19 23.40 11.88
N ASP A 31 3.03 23.97 11.55
CA ASP A 31 1.81 23.21 11.20
C ASP A 31 1.71 22.84 9.71
N ARG A 32 2.59 23.34 8.83
CA ARG A 32 2.37 23.27 7.36
C ARG A 32 3.52 22.74 6.51
N ASP A 33 4.77 22.81 6.96
CA ASP A 33 5.91 22.34 6.15
C ASP A 33 6.31 20.92 6.61
N LEU A 34 5.71 19.90 5.98
CA LEU A 34 6.05 18.49 6.18
C LEU A 34 6.90 17.98 5.03
N ARG A 35 8.14 17.61 5.33
CA ARG A 35 9.09 17.03 4.37
C ARG A 35 9.31 15.57 4.69
N ARG A 36 8.80 14.68 3.83
CA ARG A 36 9.08 13.24 3.91
C ARG A 36 10.23 12.91 2.97
N ILE A 37 11.31 12.41 3.57
CA ILE A 37 12.58 12.17 2.90
C ILE A 37 12.78 10.67 2.77
N ASP A 38 12.98 10.24 1.54
CA ASP A 38 13.30 8.87 1.20
C ASP A 38 14.81 8.73 0.99
N LEU A 39 15.47 7.92 1.82
CA LEU A 39 16.92 7.74 1.81
C LEU A 39 17.38 6.45 1.13
N THR A 40 16.56 5.74 0.33
CA THR A 40 17.02 4.45 -0.23
C THR A 40 18.06 4.58 -1.33
N ARG A 41 17.96 5.58 -2.22
CA ARG A 41 19.03 5.82 -3.21
C ARG A 41 20.35 6.06 -2.49
N VAL A 42 20.28 6.88 -1.45
CA VAL A 42 21.41 7.21 -0.58
C VAL A 42 21.94 5.93 0.08
N VAL A 43 21.12 5.21 0.84
CA VAL A 43 21.56 4.01 1.60
C VAL A 43 22.08 2.88 0.70
N ALA A 44 21.59 2.76 -0.54
CA ALA A 44 22.15 1.83 -1.51
C ALA A 44 23.60 2.20 -1.92
N ASP A 45 23.93 3.48 -1.93
CA ASP A 45 25.25 3.98 -2.32
C ASP A 45 26.26 4.01 -1.16
N ILE A 46 25.83 4.29 0.07
CA ILE A 46 26.71 4.49 1.26
C ILE A 46 27.05 3.22 2.06
N GLY A 47 26.54 2.04 1.69
CA GLY A 47 26.61 0.82 2.51
C GLY A 47 28.03 0.35 2.91
N THR A 48 29.08 0.84 2.24
CA THR A 48 30.49 0.49 2.51
C THR A 48 31.38 1.69 2.83
N TRP A 49 30.82 2.89 3.00
CA TRP A 49 31.60 4.13 3.13
C TRP A 49 31.98 4.40 4.58
N GLU A 50 33.08 5.12 4.80
CA GLU A 50 33.45 5.60 6.15
C GLU A 50 32.46 6.66 6.65
N GLU A 51 32.27 6.76 7.96
CA GLU A 51 31.27 7.66 8.57
C GLU A 51 31.43 9.12 8.14
N ALA A 52 32.66 9.60 7.95
CA ALA A 52 32.93 10.97 7.48
C ALA A 52 32.46 11.20 6.03
N GLU A 53 32.54 10.18 5.17
CA GLU A 53 32.05 10.22 3.80
C GLU A 53 30.52 10.10 3.78
N GLN A 54 29.94 9.24 4.63
CA GLN A 54 28.50 9.17 4.84
C GLN A 54 27.93 10.52 5.29
N ARG A 55 28.58 11.20 6.26
CA ARG A 55 28.16 12.51 6.77
C ARG A 55 28.19 13.56 5.67
N ARG A 56 29.31 13.66 4.93
CA ARG A 56 29.46 14.61 3.82
C ARG A 56 28.39 14.39 2.75
N HIS A 57 28.15 13.14 2.38
CA HIS A 57 27.18 12.79 1.34
C HIS A 57 25.74 13.09 1.78
N LEU A 58 25.38 12.77 3.02
CA LEU A 58 24.09 13.12 3.60
C LEU A 58 23.93 14.64 3.73
N ASP A 59 24.99 15.37 4.10
CA ASP A 59 24.99 16.83 4.18
C ASP A 59 24.74 17.49 2.82
N GLU A 60 25.39 16.99 1.76
CA GLU A 60 25.17 17.43 0.38
C GLU A 60 23.72 17.16 -0.05
N LEU A 61 23.24 15.93 0.17
CA LEU A 61 21.87 15.53 -0.16
C LEU A 61 20.84 16.41 0.55
N PHE A 62 21.00 16.64 1.85
CA PHE A 62 20.09 17.50 2.60
C PHE A 62 20.20 18.96 2.15
N GLY A 63 21.40 19.44 1.81
CA GLY A 63 21.58 20.75 1.17
C GLY A 63 20.78 20.88 -0.12
N GLU A 64 20.94 19.93 -1.05
CA GLU A 64 20.20 19.87 -2.32
C GLU A 64 18.70 19.76 -2.10
N MET A 65 18.27 18.95 -1.14
CA MET A 65 16.86 18.71 -0.84
C MET A 65 16.20 19.95 -0.24
N LEU A 66 16.87 20.63 0.69
CA LEU A 66 16.36 21.86 1.32
C LEU A 66 16.34 23.04 0.33
N ALA A 67 17.32 23.10 -0.57
CA ALA A 67 17.37 24.10 -1.64
C ALA A 67 16.40 23.79 -2.79
N GLY A 68 16.22 22.51 -3.14
CA GLY A 68 15.50 22.05 -4.33
C GLY A 68 13.97 22.01 -4.20
N SER A 69 13.42 21.82 -3.00
CA SER A 69 11.96 21.91 -2.81
C SER A 69 11.46 23.36 -2.77
N SER A 70 12.32 24.31 -2.41
CA SER A 70 11.93 25.72 -2.23
C SER A 70 12.16 26.61 -3.46
N THR A 71 12.79 26.12 -4.54
CA THR A 71 13.18 26.97 -5.69
C THR A 71 12.79 26.46 -7.07
N THR A 72 12.31 25.23 -7.24
CA THR A 72 12.03 24.68 -8.58
C THR A 72 10.76 25.28 -9.18
N GLU A 73 10.92 26.05 -10.26
CA GLU A 73 9.83 26.59 -11.06
C GLU A 73 9.13 25.50 -11.88
N TRP A 74 7.89 25.76 -12.31
CA TRP A 74 7.07 24.75 -13.00
C TRP A 74 7.76 24.17 -14.25
N GLU A 75 8.41 25.00 -15.07
CA GLU A 75 9.03 24.52 -16.31
C GLU A 75 10.17 23.51 -16.07
N ASP A 76 10.92 23.68 -14.98
CA ASP A 76 11.96 22.72 -14.59
C ASP A 76 11.34 21.47 -13.96
N ALA A 77 10.35 21.64 -13.09
CA ALA A 77 9.64 20.55 -12.42
C ALA A 77 8.93 19.63 -13.43
N LYS A 78 8.32 20.23 -14.46
CA LYS A 78 7.58 19.56 -15.52
C LYS A 78 8.41 18.52 -16.27
N GLN A 79 9.72 18.73 -16.41
CA GLN A 79 10.62 17.79 -17.10
C GLN A 79 11.05 16.61 -16.21
N ARG A 80 10.80 16.68 -14.91
CA ARG A 80 11.27 15.71 -13.91
C ARG A 80 10.15 15.00 -13.19
N ILE A 81 8.92 15.44 -13.38
CA ILE A 81 7.77 14.84 -12.72
C ILE A 81 7.50 13.45 -13.31
N LEU A 82 7.35 12.44 -12.46
CA LEU A 82 7.02 11.08 -12.82
C LEU A 82 5.85 10.59 -11.97
N PRO A 83 5.00 9.71 -12.49
CA PRO A 83 4.01 9.03 -11.66
C PRO A 83 4.73 8.01 -10.78
N ALA A 84 4.17 7.77 -9.61
CA ALA A 84 4.68 6.84 -8.61
C ALA A 84 3.52 6.01 -8.04
N VAL A 85 3.60 4.68 -8.16
CA VAL A 85 2.70 3.79 -7.43
C VAL A 85 3.21 3.63 -6.00
N ARG A 86 2.34 3.83 -5.01
CA ARG A 86 2.67 3.75 -3.58
C ARG A 86 1.61 2.98 -2.81
N GLY A 87 2.03 2.34 -1.73
CA GLY A 87 1.14 1.70 -0.76
C GLY A 87 0.64 2.71 0.28
N VAL A 88 -0.45 2.37 0.97
CA VAL A 88 -1.09 3.22 2.00
C VAL A 88 -0.13 3.68 3.11
N ALA A 89 0.93 2.92 3.41
CA ALA A 89 1.94 3.27 4.41
C ALA A 89 2.79 4.51 4.05
N HIS A 90 2.77 4.94 2.78
CA HIS A 90 3.52 6.10 2.30
C HIS A 90 2.66 7.38 2.26
N MET A 91 1.40 7.30 2.69
CA MET A 91 0.48 8.42 2.66
C MET A 91 0.72 9.34 3.85
N PHE A 92 0.73 10.64 3.58
CA PHE A 92 0.88 11.68 4.58
C PHE A 92 0.02 12.89 4.20
N ASP A 93 -0.18 13.79 5.16
CA ASP A 93 -1.02 14.96 4.96
C ASP A 93 -0.46 15.91 3.90
N GLY A 94 -1.32 16.45 3.04
CA GLY A 94 -0.91 17.31 1.92
C GLY A 94 -0.35 16.60 0.68
N LEU A 95 -0.18 15.27 0.72
CA LEU A 95 0.16 14.47 -0.47
C LEU A 95 -1.05 14.39 -1.42
N GLN A 96 -0.82 14.72 -2.69
CA GLN A 96 -1.83 14.52 -3.73
C GLN A 96 -1.74 13.10 -4.28
N PHE A 97 -2.87 12.39 -4.31
CA PHE A 97 -2.91 11.02 -4.80
C PHE A 97 -4.27 10.65 -5.38
N ARG A 98 -4.27 9.58 -6.16
CA ARG A 98 -5.46 8.93 -6.69
C ARG A 98 -5.42 7.44 -6.38
N PRO A 99 -6.47 6.85 -5.78
CA PRO A 99 -6.55 5.39 -5.62
C PRO A 99 -6.43 4.67 -6.97
N VAL A 100 -5.66 3.58 -6.99
CA VAL A 100 -5.56 2.68 -8.14
C VAL A 100 -5.99 1.26 -7.81
N ALA A 101 -5.93 0.87 -6.53
CA ALA A 101 -6.48 -0.36 -5.98
C ALA A 101 -6.75 -0.16 -4.49
N ASP A 102 -7.35 -1.14 -3.84
CA ASP A 102 -7.30 -1.22 -2.38
C ASP A 102 -5.83 -1.22 -1.93
N PHE A 103 -5.51 -0.38 -0.95
CA PHE A 103 -4.18 -0.18 -0.38
C PHE A 103 -3.11 0.41 -1.32
N LEU A 104 -3.45 0.71 -2.58
CA LEU A 104 -2.53 1.29 -3.58
C LEU A 104 -3.06 2.60 -4.15
N CYS A 105 -2.15 3.55 -4.33
CA CYS A 105 -2.43 4.81 -5.01
C CYS A 105 -1.36 5.13 -6.07
N ALA A 106 -1.76 6.00 -7.01
CA ALA A 106 -0.84 6.75 -7.84
C ALA A 106 -0.66 8.14 -7.23
N THR A 107 0.58 8.58 -7.14
CA THR A 107 0.98 9.94 -6.77
C THR A 107 2.03 10.43 -7.75
N LEU A 108 2.54 11.64 -7.56
CA LEU A 108 3.54 12.27 -8.40
C LEU A 108 4.81 12.53 -7.61
N VAL A 109 5.95 12.29 -8.24
CA VAL A 109 7.27 12.55 -7.68
C VAL A 109 8.10 13.37 -8.65
N LEU A 110 9.00 14.20 -8.14
CA LEU A 110 10.09 14.79 -8.90
C LEU A 110 11.28 13.83 -8.85
N ASP A 111 11.77 13.42 -10.01
CA ASP A 111 13.00 12.66 -10.15
C ASP A 111 14.19 13.61 -10.09
N LEU A 112 14.79 13.69 -8.92
CA LEU A 112 16.00 14.46 -8.70
C LEU A 112 17.22 13.52 -8.82
N PRO A 113 18.41 14.05 -9.17
CA PRO A 113 19.58 13.22 -9.43
C PRO A 113 19.90 12.17 -8.35
N ARG A 114 19.63 12.48 -7.08
CA ARG A 114 19.95 11.62 -5.93
C ARG A 114 18.75 11.14 -5.13
N THR A 115 17.53 11.60 -5.44
CA THR A 115 16.34 11.30 -4.62
C THR A 115 15.04 11.51 -5.38
N LEU A 116 13.95 10.94 -4.85
CA LEU A 116 12.59 11.23 -5.30
C LEU A 116 11.90 12.13 -4.29
N HIS A 117 11.33 13.23 -4.76
CA HIS A 117 10.54 14.14 -3.93
C HIS A 117 9.07 14.04 -4.27
N PHE A 118 8.20 13.86 -3.28
CA PHE A 118 6.76 13.89 -3.53
C PHE A 118 6.28 15.29 -3.94
N VAL A 119 5.37 15.31 -4.90
CA VAL A 119 4.65 16.52 -5.27
C VAL A 119 3.48 16.71 -4.30
N THR A 120 3.52 17.78 -3.51
CA THR A 120 2.53 18.12 -2.49
C THR A 120 1.54 19.16 -3.01
N ALA A 121 0.46 19.40 -2.26
CA ALA A 121 -0.50 20.47 -2.56
C ALA A 121 0.17 21.86 -2.69
N GLU A 122 1.20 22.13 -1.89
CA GLU A 122 1.94 23.39 -1.93
C GLU A 122 2.69 23.58 -3.25
N HIS A 123 3.34 22.53 -3.77
CA HIS A 123 3.96 22.57 -5.09
C HIS A 123 2.94 22.92 -6.19
N VAL A 124 1.78 22.25 -6.17
CA VAL A 124 0.70 22.51 -7.16
C VAL A 124 0.21 23.95 -7.07
N GLN A 125 -0.03 24.45 -5.86
CA GLN A 125 -0.46 25.84 -5.65
C GLN A 125 0.58 26.84 -6.14
N ARG A 126 1.86 26.62 -5.84
CA ARG A 126 2.96 27.48 -6.28
C ARG A 126 3.09 27.52 -7.80
N TRP A 127 3.06 26.36 -8.45
CA TRP A 127 3.19 26.26 -9.90
C TRP A 127 1.99 26.82 -10.65
N GLY A 128 0.83 26.99 -9.98
CA GLY A 128 -0.38 27.52 -10.60
C GLY A 128 -0.94 26.62 -11.69
N VAL A 129 -0.67 25.31 -11.61
CA VAL A 129 -1.10 24.30 -12.60
C VAL A 129 -2.20 23.40 -12.04
N ASP A 130 -3.02 22.87 -12.94
CA ASP A 130 -4.05 21.91 -12.56
C ASP A 130 -3.52 20.45 -12.54
N HIS A 131 -4.27 19.55 -11.90
CA HIS A 131 -3.92 18.13 -11.83
C HIS A 131 -3.83 17.46 -13.21
N ARG A 132 -4.61 17.90 -14.20
CA ARG A 132 -4.59 17.31 -15.55
C ARG A 132 -3.31 17.67 -16.30
N GLN A 133 -2.74 18.84 -16.06
CA GLN A 133 -1.45 19.24 -16.61
C GLN A 133 -0.32 18.42 -15.99
N LEU A 134 -0.37 18.23 -14.66
CA LEU A 134 0.59 17.41 -13.93
C LEU A 134 0.59 15.95 -14.38
N ASP A 135 -0.59 15.31 -14.44
CA ASP A 135 -0.74 13.92 -14.86
C ASP A 135 -0.25 13.70 -16.30
N ARG A 136 -0.55 14.65 -17.21
CA ARG A 136 -0.09 14.58 -18.60
C ARG A 136 1.43 14.69 -18.70
N ALA A 137 2.04 15.64 -17.99
CA ALA A 137 3.49 15.80 -17.98
C ALA A 137 4.17 14.55 -17.40
N ALA A 138 3.66 14.04 -16.27
CA ALA A 138 4.21 12.86 -15.61
C ALA A 138 4.14 11.61 -16.51
N LEU A 139 3.00 11.38 -17.14
CA LEU A 139 2.84 10.24 -18.05
C LEU A 139 3.72 10.38 -19.30
N ALA A 140 3.85 11.58 -19.86
CA ALA A 140 4.75 11.84 -20.99
C ALA A 140 6.20 11.53 -20.60
N ASN A 141 6.67 12.04 -19.46
CA ASN A 141 8.02 11.77 -18.97
C ASN A 141 8.26 10.29 -18.71
N LEU A 142 7.28 9.56 -18.14
CA LEU A 142 7.40 8.12 -17.96
C LEU A 142 7.57 7.40 -19.31
N LEU A 143 6.78 7.78 -20.32
CA LEU A 143 6.85 7.20 -21.67
C LEU A 143 8.17 7.51 -22.40
N ASP A 144 8.80 8.64 -22.07
CA ASP A 144 10.12 9.00 -22.58
C ASP A 144 11.27 8.26 -21.88
N THR A 145 10.99 7.56 -20.77
CA THR A 145 11.96 6.66 -20.13
C THR A 145 12.01 5.29 -20.81
N THR A 146 13.19 4.67 -20.83
CA THR A 146 13.36 3.29 -21.28
C THR A 146 13.39 2.36 -20.07
N PRO A 147 12.38 1.50 -19.86
CA PRO A 147 12.41 0.52 -18.79
C PRO A 147 13.48 -0.55 -19.05
N SER A 148 14.12 -1.04 -18.00
CA SER A 148 14.92 -2.27 -18.07
C SER A 148 13.97 -3.46 -18.11
N ILE A 149 13.93 -4.17 -19.23
CA ILE A 149 13.03 -5.32 -19.46
C ILE A 149 13.86 -6.60 -19.55
N GLU A 150 13.51 -7.57 -18.71
CA GLU A 150 13.97 -8.94 -18.80
C GLU A 150 12.82 -9.84 -19.28
N ILE A 151 13.08 -10.71 -20.25
CA ILE A 151 12.08 -11.62 -20.83
C ILE A 151 12.52 -13.04 -20.54
N ASP A 152 11.76 -13.76 -19.72
CA ASP A 152 11.87 -15.20 -19.54
C ASP A 152 10.70 -15.88 -20.26
N ALA A 153 10.93 -16.18 -21.54
CA ALA A 153 9.93 -16.80 -22.39
C ALA A 153 9.58 -18.23 -21.96
N VAL A 154 10.49 -18.94 -21.26
CA VAL A 154 10.26 -20.31 -20.80
C VAL A 154 9.41 -20.31 -19.53
N GLY A 155 9.71 -19.37 -18.61
CA GLY A 155 8.93 -19.14 -17.39
C GLY A 155 7.59 -18.45 -17.63
N GLY A 156 7.39 -17.86 -18.81
CA GLY A 156 6.18 -17.11 -19.14
C GLY A 156 6.08 -15.80 -18.35
N VAL A 157 7.21 -15.13 -18.13
CA VAL A 157 7.29 -13.90 -17.34
C VAL A 157 8.13 -12.83 -18.02
N ILE A 158 7.67 -11.58 -17.93
CA ILE A 158 8.42 -10.39 -18.31
C ILE A 158 8.60 -9.53 -17.05
N ARG A 159 9.83 -9.13 -16.74
CA ARG A 159 10.14 -8.30 -15.58
C ARG A 159 10.61 -6.93 -16.01
N ILE A 160 9.97 -5.90 -15.47
CA ILE A 160 10.39 -4.50 -15.56
C ILE A 160 10.96 -4.12 -14.19
N GLU A 161 12.26 -3.85 -14.15
CA GLU A 161 12.98 -3.66 -12.88
C GLU A 161 13.97 -2.49 -12.91
N GLY A 162 14.51 -2.15 -11.74
CA GLY A 162 15.72 -1.33 -11.61
C GLY A 162 15.50 0.14 -11.32
N SER A 163 14.41 0.76 -11.75
CA SER A 163 14.10 2.18 -11.44
C SER A 163 13.17 2.34 -10.24
N ASP A 164 13.27 3.44 -9.50
CA ASP A 164 12.40 3.75 -8.33
C ASP A 164 10.94 4.08 -8.69
N VAL A 165 10.64 4.02 -9.98
CA VAL A 165 9.30 4.17 -10.57
C VAL A 165 8.95 3.00 -11.49
N ALA A 166 9.66 1.87 -11.43
CA ALA A 166 9.40 0.72 -12.31
C ALA A 166 7.95 0.23 -12.19
N SER A 167 7.40 0.16 -10.98
CA SER A 167 5.99 -0.16 -10.72
C SER A 167 5.00 0.80 -11.39
N SER A 168 5.41 2.05 -11.70
CA SER A 168 4.56 3.05 -12.36
C SER A 168 4.22 2.70 -13.80
N TRP A 169 4.99 1.83 -14.45
CA TRP A 169 4.64 1.29 -15.77
C TRP A 169 3.32 0.53 -15.77
N ALA A 170 2.85 0.05 -14.62
CA ALA A 170 1.52 -0.53 -14.48
C ALA A 170 0.38 0.47 -14.79
N LEU A 171 0.65 1.78 -14.71
CA LEU A 171 -0.31 2.83 -15.06
C LEU A 171 -0.45 3.03 -16.59
N VAL A 172 0.34 2.31 -17.40
CA VAL A 172 0.35 2.44 -18.87
C VAL A 172 0.00 1.10 -19.54
N PRO A 173 -1.25 0.60 -19.43
CA PRO A 173 -1.62 -0.72 -19.94
C PRO A 173 -1.30 -0.93 -21.41
N ARG A 174 -1.46 0.09 -22.25
CA ARG A 174 -1.16 0.01 -23.69
C ARG A 174 0.28 -0.41 -23.97
N MET A 175 1.23 0.06 -23.16
CA MET A 175 2.64 -0.35 -23.25
C MET A 175 2.79 -1.81 -22.82
N LEU A 176 2.16 -2.19 -21.70
CA LEU A 176 2.21 -3.57 -21.20
C LEU A 176 1.71 -4.57 -22.26
N PHE A 177 0.57 -4.29 -22.89
CA PHE A 177 0.04 -5.11 -23.98
C PHE A 177 0.96 -5.18 -25.20
N SER A 178 1.74 -4.13 -25.47
CA SER A 178 2.69 -4.12 -26.58
C SER A 178 3.86 -5.07 -26.33
N ILE A 179 4.38 -5.10 -25.11
CA ILE A 179 5.53 -5.93 -24.73
C ILE A 179 5.13 -7.36 -24.34
N SER A 180 3.89 -7.57 -23.88
CA SER A 180 3.39 -8.87 -23.40
C SER A 180 2.83 -9.78 -24.49
N LYS A 181 2.93 -9.40 -25.78
CA LYS A 181 2.48 -10.24 -26.90
C LYS A 181 2.94 -11.71 -26.80
N PRO A 182 4.18 -12.03 -26.38
CA PRO A 182 4.60 -13.43 -26.22
C PRO A 182 3.90 -14.19 -25.10
N LEU A 183 3.29 -13.51 -24.12
CA LEU A 183 2.66 -14.12 -22.95
C LEU A 183 1.22 -14.57 -23.18
N GLY A 184 0.55 -14.06 -24.22
CA GLY A 184 -0.89 -14.23 -24.39
C GLY A 184 -1.65 -13.48 -23.28
N ASP A 185 -2.58 -14.16 -22.62
CA ASP A 185 -3.25 -13.63 -21.42
C ASP A 185 -2.27 -13.58 -20.24
N PHE A 186 -2.29 -12.47 -19.51
CA PHE A 186 -1.36 -12.22 -18.43
C PHE A 186 -1.98 -11.43 -17.27
N VAL A 187 -1.36 -11.57 -16.11
CA VAL A 187 -1.60 -10.73 -14.93
C VAL A 187 -0.40 -9.85 -14.65
N VAL A 188 -0.65 -8.77 -13.91
CA VAL A 188 0.35 -7.80 -13.48
C VAL A 188 0.60 -7.97 -11.98
N LEU A 189 1.86 -8.13 -11.59
CA LEU A 189 2.30 -8.15 -10.19
C LEU A 189 3.17 -6.93 -9.90
N VAL A 190 2.91 -6.26 -8.77
CA VAL A 190 3.68 -5.10 -8.29
C VAL A 190 4.13 -5.34 -6.85
N PRO A 191 4.97 -6.37 -6.57
CA PRO A 191 5.32 -6.75 -5.21
C PRO A 191 6.08 -5.64 -4.45
N GLU A 192 6.84 -4.82 -5.18
CA GLU A 192 7.71 -3.77 -4.67
C GLU A 192 7.79 -2.60 -5.66
N PHE A 193 8.05 -1.39 -5.17
CA PHE A 193 8.08 -0.17 -6.00
C PHE A 193 9.05 -0.19 -7.21
N ARG A 194 10.14 -0.96 -7.11
CA ARG A 194 11.15 -1.14 -8.17
C ARG A 194 10.89 -2.34 -9.08
N ARG A 195 9.76 -3.02 -8.93
CA ARG A 195 9.47 -4.24 -9.68
C ARG A 195 8.05 -4.28 -10.21
N LEU A 196 7.95 -4.65 -11.46
CA LEU A 196 6.71 -4.91 -12.15
C LEU A 196 6.87 -6.18 -12.97
N TRP A 197 6.05 -7.19 -12.71
CA TRP A 197 6.11 -8.46 -13.43
C TRP A 197 4.83 -8.68 -14.22
N LEU A 198 4.97 -9.12 -15.47
CA LEU A 198 3.88 -9.58 -16.31
C LEU A 198 3.99 -11.10 -16.38
N VAL A 199 2.99 -11.80 -15.90
CA VAL A 199 3.01 -13.26 -15.78
C VAL A 199 1.91 -13.86 -16.62
N SER A 200 2.27 -14.75 -17.54
CA SER A 200 1.31 -15.47 -18.36
C SER A 200 0.38 -16.32 -17.49
N THR A 201 -0.91 -16.31 -17.81
CA THR A 201 -1.90 -17.19 -17.16
C THR A 201 -2.06 -18.53 -17.88
N ALA A 202 -1.29 -18.77 -18.95
CA ALA A 202 -1.35 -20.00 -19.73
C ALA A 202 -0.61 -21.18 -19.06
N SER A 203 0.48 -20.89 -18.35
CA SER A 203 1.26 -21.90 -17.61
C SER A 203 0.90 -21.87 -16.12
N GLU A 204 0.15 -22.86 -15.65
CA GLU A 204 -0.27 -22.92 -14.24
C GLU A 204 0.94 -23.04 -13.29
N GLU A 205 1.94 -23.85 -13.64
CA GLU A 205 3.16 -24.00 -12.84
C GLU A 205 3.97 -22.69 -12.80
N GLY A 206 4.10 -22.03 -13.95
CA GLY A 206 4.76 -20.72 -14.05
C GLY A 206 4.04 -19.67 -13.20
N LEU A 207 2.71 -19.58 -13.35
CA LEU A 207 1.88 -18.67 -12.58
C LEU A 207 2.00 -18.91 -11.07
N GLN A 208 1.90 -20.17 -10.61
CA GLN A 208 2.03 -20.49 -9.19
C GLN A 208 3.40 -20.08 -8.63
N ARG A 209 4.47 -20.35 -9.38
CA ARG A 209 5.85 -19.99 -9.01
C ARG A 209 6.00 -18.47 -8.85
N GLU A 210 5.53 -17.70 -9.82
CA GLU A 210 5.66 -16.24 -9.79
C GLU A 210 4.75 -15.59 -8.74
N LEU A 211 3.54 -16.12 -8.50
CA LEU A 211 2.68 -15.67 -7.41
C LEU A 211 3.34 -15.88 -6.04
N GLN A 212 3.99 -17.04 -5.85
CA GLN A 212 4.72 -17.33 -4.61
C GLN A 212 5.94 -16.40 -4.46
N ALA A 213 6.73 -16.23 -5.51
CA ALA A 213 7.88 -15.33 -5.50
C ALA A 213 7.50 -13.87 -5.21
N ALA A 214 6.38 -13.39 -5.77
CA ALA A 214 5.88 -12.05 -5.51
C ALA A 214 5.42 -11.88 -4.06
N LEU A 215 4.79 -12.91 -3.47
CA LEU A 215 4.41 -12.91 -2.06
C LEU A 215 5.64 -12.90 -1.14
N ASP A 216 6.63 -13.74 -1.39
CA ASP A 216 7.85 -13.81 -0.58
C ASP A 216 8.65 -12.50 -0.64
N LEU A 217 8.72 -11.90 -1.84
CA LEU A 217 9.31 -10.58 -2.01
C LEU A 217 8.51 -9.50 -1.27
N TYR A 218 7.18 -9.53 -1.34
CA TYR A 218 6.34 -8.59 -0.60
C TYR A 218 6.57 -8.69 0.91
N VAL A 219 6.64 -9.92 1.45
CA VAL A 219 6.85 -10.17 2.89
C VAL A 219 8.23 -9.67 3.36
N SER A 220 9.26 -9.87 2.55
CA SER A 220 10.64 -9.50 2.89
C SER A 220 11.00 -8.05 2.56
N SER A 221 10.34 -7.41 1.61
CA SER A 221 10.70 -6.06 1.16
C SER A 221 10.28 -4.96 2.15
N PRO A 222 11.17 -4.03 2.53
CA PRO A 222 10.78 -2.86 3.32
C PRO A 222 9.89 -1.89 2.54
N ARG A 223 9.80 -2.03 1.20
CA ARG A 223 9.09 -1.12 0.28
C ARG A 223 8.09 -1.86 -0.58
N ARG A 224 7.43 -2.78 0.08
CA ARG A 224 6.36 -3.62 -0.44
C ARG A 224 5.21 -2.76 -0.94
N LEU A 225 4.66 -3.14 -2.10
CA LEU A 225 3.47 -2.52 -2.66
C LEU A 225 2.29 -3.49 -2.60
N SER A 226 2.29 -4.53 -3.44
CA SER A 226 1.22 -5.52 -3.43
C SER A 226 1.63 -6.87 -4.04
N PRO A 227 1.39 -8.00 -3.35
CA PRO A 227 1.60 -9.33 -3.91
C PRO A 227 0.40 -9.81 -4.76
N VAL A 228 -0.68 -9.03 -4.85
CA VAL A 228 -1.91 -9.42 -5.52
C VAL A 228 -1.73 -9.33 -7.03
N PRO A 229 -2.17 -10.34 -7.81
CA PRO A 229 -2.22 -10.23 -9.26
C PRO A 229 -3.36 -9.30 -9.69
N TYR A 230 -3.08 -8.43 -10.65
CA TYR A 230 -4.03 -7.48 -11.20
C TYR A 230 -4.23 -7.68 -12.70
N ARG A 231 -5.41 -7.29 -13.18
CA ARG A 231 -5.64 -7.15 -14.63
C ARG A 231 -4.91 -5.91 -15.14
N PRO A 232 -4.34 -5.95 -16.36
CA PRO A 232 -3.62 -4.83 -16.97
C PRO A 232 -4.58 -3.72 -17.40
N THR A 233 -5.04 -2.93 -16.43
CA THR A 233 -5.98 -1.82 -16.62
C THR A 233 -5.47 -0.58 -15.87
N PRO A 234 -5.87 0.66 -16.23
CA PRO A 234 -5.34 1.87 -15.60
C PRO A 234 -5.69 2.01 -14.11
N VAL A 235 -6.64 1.20 -13.65
CA VAL A 235 -7.07 1.03 -12.26
C VAL A 235 -6.83 -0.45 -11.97
N PHE A 236 -5.96 -0.80 -11.03
CA PHE A 236 -5.50 -2.17 -10.85
C PHE A 236 -6.62 -3.04 -10.27
N VAL A 237 -7.44 -3.61 -11.15
CA VAL A 237 -8.53 -4.52 -10.77
C VAL A 237 -7.91 -5.86 -10.37
N PRO A 238 -8.11 -6.35 -9.13
CA PRO A 238 -7.60 -7.65 -8.72
C PRO A 238 -8.06 -8.75 -9.69
N TRP A 239 -7.15 -9.63 -10.08
CA TRP A 239 -7.47 -10.80 -10.87
C TRP A 239 -7.96 -11.92 -9.96
N THR A 240 -9.09 -12.52 -10.32
CA THR A 240 -9.66 -13.68 -9.62
C THR A 240 -9.58 -14.87 -10.56
N PRO A 241 -8.83 -15.93 -10.19
CA PRO A 241 -8.83 -17.18 -10.93
C PRO A 241 -10.22 -17.81 -10.96
N GLU A 242 -10.48 -18.63 -11.98
CA GLU A 242 -11.66 -19.49 -12.00
C GLU A 242 -11.65 -20.47 -10.82
N ALA A 243 -12.84 -20.83 -10.33
CA ALA A 243 -12.97 -21.80 -9.25
C ALA A 243 -12.29 -23.13 -9.61
N GLY A 244 -11.57 -23.71 -8.66
CA GLY A 244 -10.84 -24.98 -8.85
C GLY A 244 -9.45 -24.84 -9.47
N ARG A 245 -9.00 -23.63 -9.84
CA ARG A 245 -7.62 -23.45 -10.30
C ARG A 245 -6.59 -23.60 -9.17
N PRO A 246 -5.47 -24.32 -9.39
CA PRO A 246 -4.41 -24.51 -8.39
C PRO A 246 -3.83 -23.21 -7.81
N CYS A 247 -3.76 -22.13 -8.58
CA CYS A 247 -3.28 -20.82 -8.12
C CYS A 247 -4.24 -20.07 -7.18
N LEU A 248 -5.49 -20.52 -7.00
CA LEU A 248 -6.49 -19.82 -6.17
C LEU A 248 -6.01 -19.57 -4.74
N ARG A 249 -5.34 -20.56 -4.15
CA ARG A 249 -4.78 -20.46 -2.80
C ARG A 249 -3.68 -19.39 -2.69
N ASN A 250 -2.79 -19.32 -3.69
CA ASN A 250 -1.73 -18.30 -3.72
C ASN A 250 -2.33 -16.90 -3.86
N VAL A 251 -3.33 -16.72 -4.73
CA VAL A 251 -4.03 -15.44 -4.88
C VAL A 251 -4.74 -15.06 -3.58
N ARG A 252 -5.41 -16.01 -2.93
CA ARG A 252 -6.07 -15.78 -1.64
C ARG A 252 -5.09 -15.35 -0.56
N ARG A 253 -3.96 -16.05 -0.46
CA ARG A 253 -2.89 -15.70 0.48
C ARG A 253 -2.33 -14.32 0.21
N ALA A 254 -2.10 -13.95 -1.04
CA ALA A 254 -1.66 -12.62 -1.43
C ALA A 254 -2.65 -11.53 -0.98
N VAL A 255 -3.95 -11.72 -1.19
CA VAL A 255 -5.00 -10.76 -0.78
C VAL A 255 -5.04 -10.59 0.74
N VAL A 256 -5.10 -11.69 1.49
CA VAL A 256 -5.17 -11.63 2.97
C VAL A 256 -3.90 -11.05 3.56
N THR A 257 -2.74 -11.38 2.99
CA THR A 257 -1.44 -10.83 3.41
C THR A 257 -1.36 -9.34 3.15
N LEU A 258 -1.72 -8.88 1.95
CA LEU A 258 -1.75 -7.46 1.61
C LEU A 258 -2.60 -6.67 2.61
N ALA A 259 -3.82 -7.12 2.88
CA ALA A 259 -4.73 -6.46 3.80
C ALA A 259 -4.15 -6.42 5.22
N THR A 260 -3.58 -7.52 5.71
CA THR A 260 -2.97 -7.61 7.04
C THR A 260 -1.86 -6.57 7.24
N TYR A 261 -0.90 -6.50 6.32
CA TYR A 261 0.20 -5.54 6.41
C TYR A 261 -0.29 -4.09 6.23
N SER A 262 -1.24 -3.85 5.33
CA SER A 262 -1.75 -2.51 5.02
C SER A 262 -2.58 -1.94 6.17
N TYR A 263 -3.45 -2.74 6.78
CA TYR A 263 -4.19 -2.33 7.97
C TYR A 263 -3.29 -2.11 9.18
N ALA A 264 -2.25 -2.94 9.35
CA ALA A 264 -1.27 -2.75 10.41
C ALA A 264 -0.51 -1.42 10.24
N ALA A 265 -0.04 -1.12 9.03
CA ALA A 265 0.63 0.15 8.72
C ALA A 265 -0.28 1.36 8.98
N THR A 266 -1.53 1.31 8.50
CA THR A 266 -2.51 2.39 8.70
C THR A 266 -2.86 2.58 10.17
N ARG A 267 -2.99 1.48 10.94
CA ARG A 267 -3.27 1.53 12.39
C ARG A 267 -2.19 2.31 13.16
N THR A 268 -0.91 2.12 12.82
CA THR A 268 0.21 2.83 13.46
C THR A 268 0.10 4.35 13.33
N MET A 269 -0.51 4.84 12.24
CA MET A 269 -0.75 6.27 12.03
C MET A 269 -2.09 6.74 12.61
N LEU A 270 -3.14 5.95 12.40
CA LEU A 270 -4.52 6.30 12.74
C LEU A 270 -4.80 6.28 14.24
N ALA A 271 -4.35 5.24 14.97
CA ALA A 271 -4.68 5.12 16.39
C ALA A 271 -4.13 6.29 17.23
N PRO A 272 -2.86 6.73 17.06
CA PRO A 272 -2.38 7.95 17.74
C PRO A 272 -3.11 9.22 17.31
N ALA A 273 -3.54 9.32 16.04
CA ALA A 273 -4.26 10.49 15.55
C ALA A 273 -5.66 10.61 16.18
N LEU A 274 -6.39 9.49 16.32
CA LEU A 274 -7.68 9.45 17.01
C LEU A 274 -7.54 9.79 18.50
N LEU A 275 -6.52 9.22 19.17
CA LEU A 275 -6.23 9.51 20.56
C LEU A 275 -5.96 11.02 20.79
N ARG A 276 -5.17 11.65 19.92
CA ARG A 276 -4.92 13.12 19.98
C ARG A 276 -6.18 13.96 19.78
N ARG A 277 -7.16 13.46 19.03
CA ARG A 277 -8.47 14.10 18.83
C ARG A 277 -9.45 13.84 19.98
N GLY A 278 -9.08 13.00 20.95
CA GLY A 278 -9.98 12.57 22.02
C GLY A 278 -11.07 11.61 21.56
N ASP A 279 -10.93 10.99 20.39
CA ASP A 279 -11.88 9.98 19.90
C ASP A 279 -11.52 8.62 20.52
N ASP A 280 -12.26 8.23 21.55
CA ASP A 280 -12.08 6.99 22.30
C ASP A 280 -12.67 5.79 21.53
N VAL A 281 -11.92 5.37 20.51
CA VAL A 281 -12.26 4.28 19.59
C VAL A 281 -11.04 3.41 19.38
N TRP A 282 -11.22 2.11 19.57
CA TRP A 282 -10.17 1.14 19.36
C TRP A 282 -10.02 0.77 17.88
N VAL A 283 -8.84 1.00 17.31
CA VAL A 283 -8.53 0.57 15.93
C VAL A 283 -8.20 -0.92 15.94
N ALA A 284 -9.15 -1.73 15.48
CA ALA A 284 -9.03 -3.18 15.50
C ALA A 284 -7.97 -3.70 14.53
N ASN A 285 -7.38 -4.84 14.90
CA ASN A 285 -6.40 -5.56 14.10
C ASN A 285 -7.10 -6.35 12.99
N HIS A 286 -6.42 -6.46 11.85
CA HIS A 286 -6.71 -7.44 10.82
C HIS A 286 -5.76 -8.63 11.05
N MET A 287 -6.31 -9.81 11.33
CA MET A 287 -5.52 -11.02 11.61
C MET A 287 -5.68 -12.00 10.47
N ALA A 288 -4.58 -12.55 9.97
CA ALA A 288 -4.61 -13.69 9.06
C ALA A 288 -4.54 -15.00 9.86
N ILE A 289 -5.43 -15.93 9.58
CA ILE A 289 -5.47 -17.26 10.19
C ILE A 289 -5.29 -18.28 9.07
N GLU A 290 -4.32 -19.18 9.24
CA GLU A 290 -4.13 -20.34 8.37
C GLU A 290 -4.77 -21.57 9.04
N GLU A 291 -5.57 -22.33 8.28
CA GLU A 291 -6.19 -23.57 8.73
C GLU A 291 -5.27 -24.76 8.48
N GLU A 292 -5.05 -25.59 9.49
CA GLU A 292 -4.34 -26.86 9.34
C GLU A 292 -5.36 -27.98 9.06
N PRO A 293 -5.07 -28.97 8.19
CA PRO A 293 -3.82 -29.19 7.45
C PRO A 293 -3.80 -28.61 6.03
N ASP A 294 -4.95 -28.15 5.53
CA ASP A 294 -5.14 -27.77 4.12
C ASP A 294 -4.45 -26.44 3.79
N GLY A 295 -4.13 -25.65 4.82
CA GLY A 295 -3.39 -24.38 4.80
C GLY A 295 -4.10 -23.27 4.04
N ASP A 296 -5.44 -23.33 4.02
CA ASP A 296 -6.29 -22.23 3.58
C ASP A 296 -6.15 -21.05 4.53
N ILE A 297 -6.34 -19.84 4.01
CA ILE A 297 -6.10 -18.61 4.76
C ILE A 297 -7.31 -17.67 4.68
N TYR A 298 -7.67 -17.12 5.83
CA TYR A 298 -8.73 -16.15 5.96
C TYR A 298 -8.39 -15.06 6.97
N SER A 299 -9.16 -13.99 6.92
CA SER A 299 -8.99 -12.81 7.75
C SER A 299 -10.04 -12.73 8.85
N VAL A 300 -9.62 -12.31 10.04
CA VAL A 300 -10.45 -12.16 11.23
C VAL A 300 -10.24 -10.79 11.88
N ALA A 301 -11.33 -10.18 12.32
CA ALA A 301 -11.30 -9.06 13.25
C ALA A 301 -12.22 -9.35 14.44
N THR A 302 -11.83 -8.88 15.62
CA THR A 302 -12.61 -9.08 16.84
C THR A 302 -13.36 -7.81 17.22
N CYS A 303 -14.63 -7.98 17.59
CA CYS A 303 -15.49 -6.94 18.10
C CYS A 303 -16.04 -7.34 19.48
N GLU A 304 -15.66 -6.60 20.50
CA GLU A 304 -16.03 -6.81 21.88
C GLU A 304 -17.16 -5.86 22.24
N ARG A 305 -18.22 -6.37 22.90
CA ARG A 305 -19.42 -5.60 23.27
C ARG A 305 -19.14 -4.27 23.95
N GLN A 306 -18.10 -4.23 24.78
CA GLN A 306 -17.79 -3.12 25.67
C GLN A 306 -16.92 -2.04 25.02
N VAL A 307 -16.53 -2.19 23.74
CA VAL A 307 -15.51 -1.34 23.11
C VAL A 307 -15.99 -0.78 21.77
N ARG A 308 -16.00 0.54 21.63
CA ARG A 308 -16.19 1.21 20.32
C ARG A 308 -14.99 0.96 19.43
N ARG A 309 -15.22 0.61 18.15
CA ARG A 309 -14.15 0.11 17.27
C ARG A 309 -14.21 0.67 15.86
N LEU A 310 -13.03 0.77 15.26
CA LEU A 310 -12.85 0.80 13.81
C LEU A 310 -12.41 -0.58 13.32
N LEU A 311 -13.34 -1.33 12.74
CA LEU A 311 -13.09 -2.65 12.18
C LEU A 311 -12.48 -2.54 10.77
N PRO A 312 -11.41 -3.28 10.45
CA PRO A 312 -11.03 -3.51 9.06
C PRO A 312 -12.03 -4.44 8.38
N LYS A 313 -12.13 -4.38 7.04
CA LYS A 313 -12.83 -5.43 6.29
C LYS A 313 -12.09 -6.75 6.45
N VAL A 314 -12.83 -7.80 6.78
CA VAL A 314 -12.31 -9.16 7.00
C VAL A 314 -13.26 -10.19 6.41
N ASP A 315 -12.89 -11.46 6.43
CA ASP A 315 -13.78 -12.56 6.04
C ASP A 315 -14.75 -12.91 7.17
N VAL A 316 -14.25 -12.88 8.41
CA VAL A 316 -15.01 -13.27 9.60
C VAL A 316 -14.86 -12.23 10.69
N VAL A 317 -15.98 -11.76 11.25
CA VAL A 317 -16.01 -10.95 12.46
C VAL A 317 -16.29 -11.86 13.65
N ARG A 318 -15.40 -11.83 14.65
CA ARG A 318 -15.60 -12.52 15.93
C ARG A 318 -16.25 -11.57 16.92
N LEU A 319 -17.51 -11.81 17.25
CA LEU A 319 -18.27 -11.05 18.23
C LEU A 319 -18.07 -11.70 19.60
N ASN A 320 -17.51 -10.96 20.56
CA ASN A 320 -17.29 -11.43 21.93
C ASN A 320 -18.03 -10.57 22.96
N ASP A 321 -18.81 -11.20 23.82
CA ASP A 321 -19.38 -10.57 24.99
C ASP A 321 -18.53 -10.95 26.21
N LEU A 322 -17.70 -10.01 26.68
CA LEU A 322 -16.76 -10.27 27.78
C LEU A 322 -17.47 -10.45 29.14
N ASP A 323 -18.70 -9.96 29.28
CA ASP A 323 -19.45 -10.07 30.54
C ASP A 323 -20.05 -11.46 30.72
N THR A 324 -20.47 -12.09 29.61
CA THR A 324 -21.10 -13.43 29.60
C THR A 324 -20.14 -14.55 29.19
N GLY A 325 -19.01 -14.19 28.55
CA GLY A 325 -18.11 -15.14 27.90
C GLY A 325 -18.63 -15.69 26.57
N GLU A 326 -19.76 -15.17 26.05
CA GLU A 326 -20.31 -15.60 24.77
C GLU A 326 -19.39 -15.17 23.62
N SER A 327 -19.13 -16.08 22.68
CA SER A 327 -18.38 -15.80 21.45
C SER A 327 -19.07 -16.43 20.26
N MET A 328 -19.22 -15.66 19.19
CA MET A 328 -19.70 -16.15 17.90
C MET A 328 -18.89 -15.56 16.75
N SER A 329 -18.86 -16.27 15.63
CA SER A 329 -18.13 -15.87 14.43
C SER A 329 -19.07 -15.82 13.26
N VAL A 330 -19.07 -14.71 12.55
CA VAL A 330 -20.02 -14.46 11.48
C VAL A 330 -19.25 -13.96 10.27
N ALA A 331 -19.59 -14.46 9.09
CA ALA A 331 -19.02 -13.96 7.84
C ALA A 331 -19.32 -12.46 7.71
N TRP A 332 -18.35 -11.66 7.26
CA TRP A 332 -18.54 -10.22 7.09
C TRP A 332 -19.75 -9.88 6.23
N THR A 333 -19.93 -10.61 5.13
CA THR A 333 -21.07 -10.46 4.21
C THR A 333 -22.42 -10.70 4.90
N ASP A 334 -22.48 -11.60 5.88
CA ASP A 334 -23.69 -11.83 6.66
C ASP A 334 -23.94 -10.72 7.68
N VAL A 335 -22.88 -10.14 8.25
CA VAL A 335 -23.02 -8.94 9.11
C VAL A 335 -23.58 -7.77 8.30
N GLU A 336 -23.03 -7.49 7.12
CA GLU A 336 -23.53 -6.43 6.23
C GLU A 336 -25.00 -6.64 5.85
N ARG A 337 -25.38 -7.88 5.58
CA ARG A 337 -26.73 -8.25 5.12
C ARG A 337 -27.76 -8.25 6.25
N LEU A 338 -27.42 -8.79 7.41
CA LEU A 338 -28.36 -9.03 8.52
C LEU A 338 -28.40 -7.88 9.53
N ALA A 339 -27.32 -7.09 9.64
CA ALA A 339 -27.21 -5.97 10.56
C ALA A 339 -26.95 -4.65 9.80
N PRO A 340 -27.82 -4.24 8.86
CA PRO A 340 -27.62 -3.00 8.11
C PRO A 340 -27.57 -1.81 9.08
N GLY A 341 -26.51 -1.00 8.98
CA GLY A 341 -26.28 0.14 9.87
C GLY A 341 -25.39 -0.16 11.09
N TYR A 342 -25.13 -1.44 11.41
CA TYR A 342 -24.16 -1.81 12.44
C TYR A 342 -22.73 -1.43 12.03
N LEU A 343 -22.38 -1.68 10.76
CA LEU A 343 -21.11 -1.31 10.15
C LEU A 343 -21.27 0.03 9.43
N ARG A 344 -20.70 1.12 9.96
CA ARG A 344 -20.75 2.44 9.31
C ARG A 344 -19.38 2.79 8.73
N PRO A 345 -19.26 3.05 7.41
CA PRO A 345 -17.97 3.42 6.81
C PRO A 345 -17.35 4.64 7.51
N GLU A 346 -16.06 4.55 7.85
CA GLU A 346 -15.30 5.64 8.44
C GLU A 346 -14.85 6.63 7.34
N PRO A 347 -15.20 7.92 7.44
CA PRO A 347 -14.79 8.93 6.47
C PRO A 347 -13.27 9.10 6.43
N GLY A 348 -12.72 9.35 5.24
CA GLY A 348 -11.29 9.65 5.06
C GLY A 348 -10.37 8.42 4.88
N GLU A 349 -10.88 7.20 5.10
CA GLU A 349 -10.11 5.95 4.98
C GLU A 349 -10.20 5.33 3.57
N ALA A 350 -9.98 6.12 2.52
CA ALA A 350 -10.25 5.70 1.14
C ALA A 350 -9.36 4.54 0.63
N LEU A 351 -8.12 4.42 1.13
CA LEU A 351 -7.17 3.38 0.69
C LEU A 351 -7.15 2.14 1.58
N ALA A 352 -7.61 2.26 2.83
CA ALA A 352 -7.72 1.15 3.77
C ALA A 352 -9.05 1.26 4.53
N PRO A 353 -10.19 1.04 3.86
CA PRO A 353 -11.51 1.29 4.43
C PRO A 353 -11.70 0.64 5.78
N ARG A 354 -12.31 1.37 6.71
CA ARG A 354 -12.67 0.88 8.04
C ARG A 354 -14.13 1.17 8.33
N TRP A 355 -14.73 0.40 9.22
CA TRP A 355 -16.10 0.55 9.63
C TRP A 355 -16.16 0.82 11.13
N ARG A 356 -16.80 1.94 11.47
CA ARG A 356 -17.08 2.32 12.84
C ARG A 356 -18.25 1.51 13.39
N VAL A 357 -18.02 0.94 14.56
CA VAL A 357 -18.97 0.17 15.36
C VAL A 357 -19.01 0.78 16.76
N ASP A 358 -20.18 1.31 17.14
CA ASP A 358 -20.35 2.05 18.40
C ASP A 358 -20.82 1.18 19.57
N GLY A 359 -21.02 -0.11 19.36
CA GLY A 359 -21.54 -1.01 20.39
C GLY A 359 -21.82 -2.41 19.85
N TRP A 360 -22.75 -3.10 20.51
CA TRP A 360 -23.14 -4.47 20.16
C TRP A 360 -24.27 -4.50 19.13
N PRO A 361 -24.41 -5.55 18.31
CA PRO A 361 -25.57 -5.68 17.43
C PRO A 361 -26.87 -5.68 18.25
N ASP A 362 -27.91 -5.08 17.69
CA ASP A 362 -29.21 -4.98 18.35
C ASP A 362 -29.77 -6.36 18.70
N SER A 363 -30.50 -6.44 19.82
CA SER A 363 -31.11 -7.68 20.30
C SER A 363 -32.07 -8.33 19.30
N SER A 364 -32.66 -7.55 18.40
CA SER A 364 -33.50 -8.04 17.30
C SER A 364 -32.70 -8.74 16.19
N VAL A 365 -31.42 -8.41 16.03
CA VAL A 365 -30.54 -8.92 14.97
C VAL A 365 -29.65 -10.07 15.46
N LEU A 366 -29.31 -10.09 16.75
CA LEU A 366 -28.47 -11.15 17.34
C LEU A 366 -28.95 -12.57 17.05
N PRO A 367 -30.26 -12.92 17.16
CA PRO A 367 -30.71 -14.27 16.81
C PRO A 367 -30.44 -14.65 15.35
N ALA A 368 -30.58 -13.69 14.43
CA ALA A 368 -30.31 -13.92 13.01
C ALA A 368 -28.80 -14.14 12.78
N LEU A 369 -27.94 -13.32 13.38
CA LEU A 369 -26.49 -13.50 13.31
C LEU A 369 -26.05 -14.85 13.91
N ARG A 370 -26.64 -15.27 15.04
CA ARG A 370 -26.38 -16.58 15.63
C ARG A 370 -26.79 -17.74 14.71
N SER A 371 -27.89 -17.60 13.98
CA SER A 371 -28.37 -18.66 13.07
C SER A 371 -27.45 -18.91 11.87
N VAL A 372 -26.62 -17.93 11.51
CA VAL A 372 -25.62 -18.03 10.43
C VAL A 372 -24.18 -18.06 10.98
N ALA A 373 -24.02 -18.25 12.28
CA ALA A 373 -22.70 -18.30 12.88
C ALA A 373 -21.90 -19.47 12.30
N VAL A 374 -20.70 -19.17 11.83
CA VAL A 374 -19.81 -20.15 11.22
C VAL A 374 -18.92 -20.77 12.29
N LYS A 375 -18.82 -22.10 12.30
CA LYS A 375 -17.67 -22.78 12.90
C LYS A 375 -16.56 -22.67 11.86
N TYR A 376 -15.66 -21.70 12.02
CA TYR A 376 -14.50 -21.43 11.17
C TYR A 376 -14.28 -22.40 9.99
N THR A 377 -14.81 -22.03 8.83
CA THR A 377 -14.39 -22.48 7.49
C THR A 377 -14.90 -21.40 6.51
N PRO A 378 -14.05 -20.70 5.73
CA PRO A 378 -14.52 -19.77 4.71
C PRO A 378 -15.05 -20.53 3.48
N PRO A 379 -15.97 -19.93 2.71
CA PRO A 379 -16.78 -20.62 1.72
C PRO A 379 -16.00 -20.94 0.44
N GLY A 380 -16.02 -22.21 0.07
CA GLY A 380 -15.44 -22.76 -1.16
C GLY A 380 -16.06 -24.11 -1.57
N GLY A 381 -17.35 -24.31 -1.31
CA GLY A 381 -18.14 -25.47 -1.73
C GLY A 381 -19.57 -25.33 -1.24
N SER A 382 -20.56 -25.40 -2.13
CA SER A 382 -21.99 -25.40 -1.78
C SER A 382 -22.35 -26.54 -0.81
N PRO A 383 -23.49 -26.47 -0.09
CA PRO A 383 -23.95 -27.57 0.76
C PRO A 383 -24.06 -28.91 0.05
#